data_AF-A0A5T0QR27-F1
#
_entry.id   AF-A0A5T0QR27-F1
#
_cell.length_a   1.000
_cell.length_b   1.000
_cell.length_c   1.000
_cell.angle_alpha   90.00
_cell.angle_beta   90.00
_cell.angle_gamma   90.00
#
_symmetry.space_group_name_H-M   'P 1'
#
loop_
_entity.id
_entity.type
_entity.pdbx_description
1 polymer ?
#
loop_
_entity_poly.entity_id
_entity_poly.type
_entity_poly.pdbx_seq_one_letter_code
_entity_poly.pdbx_strand_id
1 'polypeptide(L)'
;MKTLEDIKAMSYQEKDELEDLVLEIIDNNDLVKLKDILKDYPVKISCYELHFKNKDNEYPLFEPMNLILRAAHACEDNNNDFSILDYLFDEYGLSLKDPKYNFYHSDMKYIKEANDKYILMEEVEDTIIYQNALIYDYILSADNPNSQIIKYLVNRGAKFEVHKDDFGWTPMHFWVMQNNYELLELAIKGGANVDMQTLLDPKSEYNETLLFEAVKEA
;
A
#
# COMPACT_ATOMS: atom_id res chain seq x y z
N MET A 1 -26.34 7.35 -6.01
CA MET A 1 -25.38 7.56 -4.92
C MET A 1 -25.97 7.12 -3.59
N LYS A 2 -25.33 6.15 -2.94
CA LYS A 2 -25.68 5.57 -1.64
C LYS A 2 -25.27 6.49 -0.50
N THR A 3 -26.02 6.43 0.58
CA THR A 3 -25.73 7.09 1.84
C THR A 3 -25.04 6.13 2.82
N LEU A 4 -24.45 6.67 3.89
CA LEU A 4 -23.86 5.84 4.95
C LEU A 4 -24.88 4.86 5.55
N GLU A 5 -26.14 5.28 5.68
CA GLU A 5 -27.20 4.42 6.24
C GLU A 5 -27.61 3.30 5.27
N ASP A 6 -27.62 3.57 3.95
CA ASP A 6 -27.82 2.51 2.95
C ASP A 6 -26.72 1.46 3.03
N ILE A 7 -25.48 1.91 3.21
CA ILE A 7 -24.31 1.03 3.29
C ILE A 7 -24.30 0.21 4.60
N LYS A 8 -24.61 0.83 5.75
CA LYS A 8 -24.77 0.13 7.04
C LYS A 8 -25.87 -0.92 7.02
N ALA A 9 -26.93 -0.69 6.25
CA ALA A 9 -28.06 -1.61 6.14
C ALA A 9 -27.73 -2.89 5.36
N MET A 10 -26.66 -2.92 4.58
CA MET A 10 -26.21 -4.12 3.87
C MET A 10 -25.80 -5.22 4.87
N SER A 11 -26.09 -6.47 4.55
CA SER A 11 -25.57 -7.65 5.25
C SER A 11 -24.06 -7.81 5.02
N TYR A 12 -23.41 -8.70 5.78
CA TYR A 12 -22.00 -9.04 5.54
C TYR A 12 -21.81 -9.62 4.13
N GLN A 13 -22.66 -10.57 3.74
CA GLN A 13 -22.57 -11.25 2.44
C GLN A 13 -22.74 -10.28 1.27
N GLU A 14 -23.70 -9.35 1.32
CA GLU A 14 -23.88 -8.34 0.26
C GLU A 14 -22.66 -7.41 0.08
N LYS A 15 -21.87 -7.21 1.14
CA LYS A 15 -20.66 -6.38 1.08
C LYS A 15 -19.51 -7.17 0.49
N ASP A 16 -19.31 -8.38 0.98
CA ASP A 16 -18.30 -9.33 0.51
C ASP A 16 -18.46 -9.56 -1.00
N GLU A 17 -19.68 -9.87 -1.45
CA GLU A 17 -20.00 -10.05 -2.87
C GLU A 17 -19.81 -8.76 -3.70
N LEU A 18 -20.07 -7.59 -3.12
CA LEU A 18 -19.88 -6.32 -3.80
C LEU A 18 -18.40 -5.95 -3.93
N GLU A 19 -17.61 -6.15 -2.87
CA GLU A 19 -16.16 -5.92 -2.91
C GLU A 19 -15.52 -6.90 -3.91
N ASP A 20 -15.85 -8.18 -3.85
CA ASP A 20 -15.39 -9.19 -4.82
C ASP A 20 -15.70 -8.79 -6.26
N LEU A 21 -16.93 -8.33 -6.53
CA LEU A 21 -17.32 -7.84 -7.86
C LEU A 21 -16.48 -6.65 -8.31
N VAL A 22 -16.24 -5.68 -7.43
CA VAL A 22 -15.42 -4.49 -7.75
C VAL A 22 -13.98 -4.92 -8.04
N LEU A 23 -13.42 -5.84 -7.26
CA LEU A 23 -12.06 -6.33 -7.46
C LEU A 23 -11.94 -7.16 -8.75
N GLU A 24 -12.93 -8.00 -9.07
CA GLU A 24 -12.98 -8.74 -10.35
C GLU A 24 -13.02 -7.78 -11.56
N ILE A 25 -13.77 -6.68 -11.45
CA ILE A 25 -13.83 -5.65 -12.50
C ILE A 25 -12.47 -4.97 -12.68
N ILE A 26 -11.75 -4.70 -11.59
CA ILE A 26 -10.40 -4.14 -11.63
C ILE A 26 -9.43 -5.11 -12.32
N ASP A 27 -9.44 -6.38 -11.94
CA ASP A 27 -8.55 -7.41 -12.53
C ASP A 27 -8.76 -7.57 -14.03
N ASN A 28 -10.03 -7.49 -14.47
CA ASN A 28 -10.39 -7.54 -15.87
C ASN A 28 -10.05 -6.24 -16.64
N ASN A 29 -9.44 -5.27 -15.97
CA ASN A 29 -9.13 -3.93 -16.49
C ASN A 29 -10.36 -3.23 -17.13
N ASP A 30 -11.56 -3.43 -16.59
CA ASP A 30 -12.82 -2.90 -17.12
C ASP A 30 -13.19 -1.57 -16.46
N LEU A 31 -12.51 -0.50 -16.90
CA LEU A 31 -12.73 0.86 -16.39
C LEU A 31 -14.20 1.32 -16.53
N VAL A 32 -14.89 0.91 -17.60
CA VAL A 32 -16.28 1.36 -17.85
C VAL A 32 -17.21 0.82 -16.77
N LYS A 33 -17.12 -0.48 -16.47
CA LYS A 33 -17.92 -1.07 -15.39
C LYS A 33 -17.51 -0.55 -14.02
N LEU A 34 -16.21 -0.33 -13.79
CA LEU A 34 -15.73 0.21 -12.52
C LEU A 34 -16.35 1.58 -12.23
N LYS A 35 -16.33 2.48 -13.22
CA LYS A 35 -16.99 3.80 -13.13
C LYS A 35 -18.49 3.68 -12.91
N ASP A 36 -19.14 2.72 -13.59
CA ASP A 36 -20.58 2.52 -13.48
C ASP A 36 -21.02 2.10 -12.07
N ILE A 37 -20.22 1.27 -11.39
CA ILE A 37 -20.49 0.86 -9.99
C ILE A 37 -20.09 1.96 -9.02
N LEU A 38 -18.83 2.42 -9.07
CA LEU A 38 -18.27 3.31 -8.04
C LEU A 38 -18.92 4.70 -8.01
N LYS A 39 -19.59 5.15 -9.09
CA LYS A 39 -20.40 6.39 -9.08
C LYS A 39 -21.49 6.39 -8.01
N ASP A 40 -21.95 5.21 -7.60
CA ASP A 40 -22.98 5.06 -6.57
C ASP A 40 -22.40 4.97 -5.15
N TYR A 41 -21.09 4.85 -4.97
CA TYR A 41 -20.44 4.62 -3.68
C TYR A 41 -19.41 5.70 -3.39
N PRO A 42 -19.76 6.81 -2.70
CA PRO A 42 -18.81 7.90 -2.46
C PRO A 42 -17.59 7.45 -1.67
N VAL A 43 -16.40 7.75 -2.18
CA VAL A 43 -15.11 7.32 -1.59
C VAL A 43 -15.02 7.59 -0.09
N LYS A 44 -15.49 8.76 0.38
CA LYS A 44 -15.39 9.12 1.80
C LYS A 44 -16.07 8.08 2.70
N ILE A 45 -17.30 7.71 2.38
CA ILE A 45 -18.06 6.76 3.20
C ILE A 45 -17.68 5.32 2.90
N SER A 46 -17.34 5.00 1.65
CA SER A 46 -17.09 3.62 1.22
C SER A 46 -15.67 3.15 1.55
N CYS A 47 -14.69 4.04 1.60
CA CYS A 47 -13.27 3.69 1.70
C CYS A 47 -12.61 4.18 2.99
N TYR A 48 -13.11 5.26 3.61
CA TYR A 48 -12.42 5.92 4.74
C TYR A 48 -13.20 5.95 6.04
N GLU A 49 -14.53 5.90 5.99
CA GLU A 49 -15.33 5.74 7.21
C GLU A 49 -15.38 4.26 7.60
N LEU A 50 -14.85 3.93 8.77
CA LEU A 50 -14.96 2.60 9.35
C LEU A 50 -16.32 2.48 10.02
N HIS A 51 -17.15 1.57 9.52
CA HIS A 51 -18.52 1.41 10.02
C HIS A 51 -19.03 -0.04 9.94
N PHE A 52 -18.15 -0.98 9.57
CA PHE A 52 -18.47 -2.40 9.53
C PHE A 52 -17.71 -3.18 10.57
N LYS A 53 -18.43 -3.83 11.46
CA LYS A 53 -17.83 -4.56 12.58
C LYS A 53 -17.85 -6.05 12.34
N ASN A 54 -16.68 -6.68 12.48
CA ASN A 54 -16.55 -8.13 12.62
C ASN A 54 -15.72 -8.44 13.88
N LYS A 55 -16.29 -9.23 14.79
CA LYS A 55 -15.78 -9.57 16.13
C LYS A 55 -15.29 -8.35 16.92
N ASP A 56 -14.07 -7.88 16.63
CA ASP A 56 -13.33 -6.86 17.35
C ASP A 56 -12.82 -5.69 16.47
N ASN A 57 -12.98 -5.77 15.14
CA ASN A 57 -12.41 -4.79 14.21
C ASN A 57 -13.50 -4.07 13.42
N GLU A 58 -13.21 -2.82 13.06
CA GLU A 58 -14.06 -1.98 12.20
C GLU A 58 -13.37 -1.74 10.85
N TYR A 59 -14.10 -1.93 9.75
CA TYR A 59 -13.57 -1.90 8.38
C TYR A 59 -14.41 -0.97 7.48
N PRO A 60 -13.84 -0.48 6.36
CA PRO A 60 -14.57 0.21 5.30
C PRO A 60 -15.35 -0.77 4.40
N LEU A 61 -16.13 -0.25 3.44
CA LEU A 61 -16.84 -1.09 2.46
C LEU A 61 -15.87 -1.67 1.43
N PHE A 62 -14.94 -0.83 0.99
CA PHE A 62 -13.88 -1.20 0.09
C PHE A 62 -12.56 -0.87 0.75
N GLU A 63 -11.68 -1.85 0.87
CA GLU A 63 -10.33 -1.67 1.39
C GLU A 63 -9.47 -0.89 0.37
N PRO A 64 -9.11 0.38 0.64
CA PRO A 64 -8.45 1.25 -0.34
C PRO A 64 -7.13 0.70 -0.84
N MET A 65 -6.34 0.12 0.06
CA MET A 65 -5.04 -0.44 -0.30
C MET A 65 -5.24 -1.61 -1.29
N ASN A 66 -6.23 -2.47 -1.04
CA ASN A 66 -6.56 -3.60 -1.91
C ASN A 66 -7.01 -3.15 -3.31
N LEU A 67 -7.87 -2.12 -3.40
CA LEU A 67 -8.27 -1.54 -4.69
C LEU A 67 -7.05 -1.06 -5.50
N ILE A 68 -6.12 -0.36 -4.83
CA ILE A 68 -4.92 0.18 -5.48
C ILE A 68 -3.96 -0.94 -5.87
N LEU A 69 -3.74 -1.92 -4.99
CA LEU A 69 -2.86 -3.06 -5.25
C LEU A 69 -3.36 -3.87 -6.44
N ARG A 70 -4.64 -4.26 -6.45
CA ARG A 70 -5.26 -5.00 -7.57
C ARG A 70 -5.21 -4.20 -8.87
N ALA A 71 -5.41 -2.89 -8.81
CA ALA A 71 -5.25 -2.04 -9.99
C ALA A 71 -3.80 -1.96 -10.48
N ALA A 72 -2.80 -2.07 -9.59
CA ALA A 72 -1.39 -2.15 -9.96
C ALA A 72 -1.04 -3.47 -10.64
N HIS A 73 -1.60 -4.61 -10.19
CA HIS A 73 -1.48 -5.89 -10.89
C HIS A 73 -2.16 -5.85 -12.26
N ALA A 74 -3.42 -5.37 -12.33
CA ALA A 74 -4.12 -5.22 -13.60
C ALA A 74 -3.35 -4.31 -14.58
N CYS A 75 -2.71 -3.25 -14.08
CA CYS A 75 -1.84 -2.38 -14.87
C CYS A 75 -0.65 -3.14 -15.47
N GLU A 76 0.02 -4.00 -14.69
CA GLU A 76 1.11 -4.86 -15.16
C GLU A 76 0.65 -5.78 -16.29
N ASP A 77 -0.44 -6.51 -16.07
CA ASP A 77 -0.99 -7.50 -17.01
C ASP A 77 -1.45 -6.86 -18.33
N ASN A 78 -1.74 -5.56 -18.32
CA ASN A 78 -2.31 -4.82 -19.44
C ASN A 78 -1.33 -3.81 -20.06
N ASN A 79 -0.03 -4.14 -20.11
CA ASN A 79 1.02 -3.33 -20.74
C ASN A 79 1.15 -1.92 -20.14
N ASN A 80 1.12 -1.81 -18.81
CA ASN A 80 1.16 -0.55 -18.09
C ASN A 80 -0.01 0.40 -18.44
N ASP A 81 -1.22 -0.14 -18.60
CA ASP A 81 -2.43 0.66 -18.69
C ASP A 81 -2.79 1.24 -17.31
N PHE A 82 -2.50 2.52 -17.11
CA PHE A 82 -2.74 3.21 -15.85
C PHE A 82 -4.19 3.70 -15.68
N SER A 83 -5.08 3.45 -16.64
CA SER A 83 -6.40 4.12 -16.69
C SER A 83 -7.27 3.87 -15.45
N ILE A 84 -7.23 2.66 -14.87
CA ILE A 84 -7.94 2.37 -13.61
C ILE A 84 -7.27 3.08 -12.43
N LEU A 85 -5.94 3.04 -12.33
CA LEU A 85 -5.22 3.74 -11.27
C LEU A 85 -5.47 5.25 -11.33
N ASP A 86 -5.41 5.85 -12.52
CA ASP A 86 -5.72 7.27 -12.74
C ASP A 86 -7.15 7.57 -12.29
N TYR A 87 -8.13 6.75 -12.67
CA TYR A 87 -9.51 6.93 -12.21
C TYR A 87 -9.63 6.84 -10.68
N LEU A 88 -9.05 5.81 -10.06
CA LEU A 88 -9.13 5.60 -8.60
C LEU A 88 -8.56 6.79 -7.82
N PHE A 89 -7.46 7.38 -8.28
CA PHE A 89 -6.83 8.51 -7.61
C PHE A 89 -7.46 9.87 -7.99
N ASP A 90 -7.69 10.14 -9.27
CA ASP A 90 -8.04 11.48 -9.76
C ASP A 90 -9.54 11.78 -9.76
N GLU A 91 -10.36 10.76 -10.03
CA GLU A 91 -11.81 10.93 -10.16
C GLU A 91 -12.56 10.33 -8.97
N TYR A 92 -12.22 9.10 -8.55
CA TYR A 92 -12.87 8.45 -7.41
C TYR A 92 -12.39 9.05 -6.08
N GLY A 93 -11.11 9.40 -5.98
CA GLY A 93 -10.55 10.21 -4.89
C GLY A 93 -9.83 9.42 -3.80
N LEU A 94 -9.30 8.23 -4.12
CA LEU A 94 -8.31 7.59 -3.25
C LEU A 94 -7.05 8.45 -3.14
N SER A 95 -6.31 8.29 -2.05
CA SER A 95 -5.14 9.10 -1.75
C SER A 95 -4.18 8.35 -0.84
N LEU A 96 -2.89 8.39 -1.18
CA LEU A 96 -1.78 7.89 -0.35
C LEU A 96 -1.04 9.02 0.37
N LYS A 97 -1.56 10.26 0.30
CA LYS A 97 -0.90 11.43 0.93
C LYS A 97 -0.82 11.33 2.44
N ASP A 98 -1.86 10.76 3.08
CA ASP A 98 -1.76 10.37 4.48
C ASP A 98 -1.03 9.02 4.52
N PRO A 99 0.18 8.95 5.11
CA PRO A 99 1.02 7.77 5.02
C PRO A 99 0.36 6.50 5.54
N LYS A 100 -0.60 6.59 6.47
CA LYS A 100 -1.28 5.40 6.99
C LYS A 100 -2.03 4.60 5.91
N TYR A 101 -2.46 5.25 4.83
CA TYR A 101 -3.14 4.59 3.70
C TYR A 101 -2.19 3.81 2.78
N ASN A 102 -0.91 3.72 3.13
CA ASN A 102 0.02 2.75 2.54
C ASN A 102 -0.24 1.32 3.00
N PHE A 103 -1.17 1.10 3.95
CA PHE A 103 -1.45 -0.21 4.55
C PHE A 103 -2.93 -0.56 4.45
N TYR A 104 -3.20 -1.86 4.55
CA TYR A 104 -4.53 -2.36 4.89
C TYR A 104 -5.01 -1.78 6.23
N HIS A 105 -6.31 -1.55 6.39
CA HIS A 105 -6.86 -1.02 7.64
C HIS A 105 -6.56 -1.88 8.87
N SER A 106 -6.46 -3.19 8.70
CA SER A 106 -6.09 -4.13 9.78
C SER A 106 -4.73 -3.82 10.40
N ASP A 107 -3.83 -3.24 9.62
CA ASP A 107 -2.43 -3.06 9.98
C ASP A 107 -2.15 -1.63 10.48
N MET A 108 -3.05 -0.68 10.19
CA MET A 108 -2.93 0.72 10.63
C MET A 108 -2.84 0.87 12.14
N LYS A 109 -3.41 -0.06 12.92
CA LYS A 109 -3.35 -0.05 14.39
C LYS A 109 -1.93 -0.26 14.94
N TYR A 110 -1.02 -0.81 14.14
CA TYR A 110 0.38 -1.01 14.50
C TYR A 110 1.28 0.15 14.03
N ILE A 111 0.71 1.21 13.46
CA ILE A 111 1.46 2.41 13.11
C ILE A 111 1.73 3.19 14.41
N LYS A 112 2.99 3.21 14.81
CA LYS A 112 3.49 3.97 15.96
C LYS A 112 3.65 5.45 15.64
N GLU A 113 4.19 5.73 14.45
CA GLU A 113 4.36 7.08 13.92
C GLU A 113 4.24 7.07 12.40
N ALA A 114 3.58 8.08 11.82
CA ALA A 114 3.50 8.27 10.38
C ALA A 114 3.58 9.76 10.05
N ASN A 115 4.46 10.13 9.14
CA ASN A 115 4.63 11.50 8.67
C ASN A 115 5.15 11.53 7.22
N ASP A 116 5.37 12.73 6.67
CA ASP A 116 5.79 12.89 5.28
C ASP A 116 7.16 12.28 4.96
N LYS A 117 7.98 11.94 5.96
CA LYS A 117 9.30 11.34 5.80
C LYS A 117 9.27 9.83 5.91
N TYR A 118 8.57 9.29 6.91
CA TYR A 118 8.59 7.86 7.19
C TYR A 118 7.31 7.35 7.84
N ILE A 119 7.19 6.02 7.89
CA ILE A 119 6.22 5.28 8.70
C ILE A 119 7.01 4.36 9.63
N LEU A 120 6.69 4.38 10.91
CA LEU A 120 7.25 3.54 11.95
C LEU A 120 6.19 2.57 12.45
N MET A 121 6.44 1.28 12.27
CA MET A 121 5.55 0.20 12.68
C MET A 121 6.03 -0.39 14.01
N GLU A 122 5.09 -0.74 14.88
CA GLU A 122 5.37 -1.53 16.09
C GLU A 122 5.86 -2.93 15.72
N GLU A 123 6.79 -3.48 16.51
CA GLU A 123 7.10 -4.90 16.43
C GLU A 123 5.86 -5.75 16.76
N VAL A 124 5.58 -6.71 15.89
CA VAL A 124 4.58 -7.76 16.12
C VAL A 124 5.29 -9.09 16.10
N GLU A 125 5.18 -9.85 17.20
CA GLU A 125 5.72 -11.21 17.27
C GLU A 125 5.21 -12.06 16.09
N ASP A 126 6.11 -12.82 15.47
CA ASP A 126 5.82 -13.77 14.40
C ASP A 126 5.23 -13.19 13.09
N THR A 127 5.26 -11.87 12.87
CA THR A 127 4.80 -11.26 11.59
C THR A 127 5.65 -10.06 11.17
N ILE A 128 5.90 -9.94 9.86
CA ILE A 128 6.70 -8.86 9.27
C ILE A 128 5.80 -7.74 8.72
N ILE A 129 5.01 -7.11 9.60
CA ILE A 129 3.93 -6.19 9.18
C ILE A 129 4.41 -4.98 8.35
N TYR A 130 5.67 -4.55 8.50
CA TYR A 130 6.22 -3.43 7.75
C TYR A 130 6.47 -3.78 6.26
N GLN A 131 6.50 -5.07 5.90
CA GLN A 131 6.52 -5.52 4.50
C GLN A 131 5.13 -5.43 3.83
N ASN A 132 4.04 -5.26 4.60
CA ASN A 132 2.69 -5.14 4.06
C ASN A 132 2.39 -3.74 3.49
N ALA A 133 3.34 -2.81 3.52
CA ALA A 133 3.13 -1.52 2.88
C ALA A 133 2.98 -1.71 1.36
N LEU A 134 2.08 -0.95 0.75
CA LEU A 134 1.64 -1.08 -0.64
C LEU A 134 2.76 -1.33 -1.65
N ILE A 135 3.86 -0.58 -1.54
CA ILE A 135 4.96 -0.69 -2.50
C ILE A 135 5.72 -2.01 -2.37
N TYR A 136 5.87 -2.50 -1.14
CA TYR A 136 6.56 -3.74 -0.84
C TYR A 136 5.68 -4.94 -1.15
N ASP A 137 4.38 -4.86 -0.83
CA ASP A 137 3.42 -5.87 -1.22
C ASP A 137 3.43 -6.04 -2.73
N TYR A 138 3.24 -4.97 -3.50
CA TYR A 138 3.28 -5.04 -4.97
C TYR A 138 4.60 -5.62 -5.51
N ILE A 139 5.76 -5.21 -4.99
CA ILE A 139 7.06 -5.73 -5.43
C ILE A 139 7.18 -7.24 -5.19
N LEU A 140 6.62 -7.74 -4.09
CA LEU A 140 6.77 -9.13 -3.66
C LEU A 140 5.67 -10.06 -4.20
N SER A 141 4.49 -9.52 -4.51
CA SER A 141 3.32 -10.31 -4.94
C SER A 141 3.06 -10.28 -6.44
N ALA A 142 3.63 -9.33 -7.20
CA ALA A 142 3.45 -9.29 -8.65
C ALA A 142 4.29 -10.37 -9.36
N ASP A 143 3.79 -10.88 -10.49
CA ASP A 143 4.49 -11.89 -11.28
C ASP A 143 5.71 -11.27 -11.99
N ASN A 144 5.59 -10.04 -12.51
CA ASN A 144 6.68 -9.28 -13.11
C ASN A 144 6.67 -7.83 -12.59
N PRO A 145 7.06 -7.61 -11.31
CA PRO A 145 7.02 -6.28 -10.72
C PRO A 145 7.92 -5.33 -11.52
N ASN A 146 7.37 -4.18 -11.94
CA ASN A 146 8.09 -3.28 -12.83
C ASN A 146 8.21 -1.85 -12.29
N SER A 147 9.37 -1.25 -12.55
CA SER A 147 9.73 0.07 -12.01
C SER A 147 8.82 1.22 -12.42
N GLN A 148 8.07 1.11 -13.53
CA GLN A 148 7.18 2.20 -13.97
C GLN A 148 5.95 2.29 -13.05
N ILE A 149 5.37 1.14 -12.69
CA ILE A 149 4.23 1.09 -11.76
C ILE A 149 4.66 1.50 -10.36
N ILE A 150 5.81 1.01 -9.89
CA ILE A 150 6.40 1.42 -8.60
C ILE A 150 6.58 2.95 -8.56
N LYS A 151 7.18 3.53 -9.60
CA LYS A 151 7.39 4.97 -9.72
C LYS A 151 6.08 5.76 -9.76
N TYR A 152 5.06 5.23 -10.44
CA TYR A 152 3.73 5.80 -10.44
C TYR A 152 3.15 5.85 -9.01
N LEU A 153 3.19 4.73 -8.27
CA LEU A 153 2.69 4.67 -6.89
C LEU A 153 3.46 5.62 -5.96
N VAL A 154 4.80 5.69 -6.06
CA VAL A 154 5.61 6.67 -5.31
C VAL A 154 5.17 8.10 -5.58
N ASN A 155 4.94 8.46 -6.85
CA ASN A 155 4.46 9.79 -7.22
C ASN A 155 3.05 10.09 -6.68
N ARG A 156 2.25 9.06 -6.41
CA ARG A 156 0.93 9.17 -5.76
C ARG A 156 1.00 9.23 -4.23
N GLY A 157 2.18 9.00 -3.63
CA GLY A 157 2.43 9.09 -2.19
C GLY A 157 2.82 7.77 -1.52
N ALA A 158 3.01 6.69 -2.28
CA ALA A 158 3.49 5.42 -1.72
C ALA A 158 4.92 5.59 -1.14
N LYS A 159 5.20 4.93 -0.01
CA LYS A 159 6.45 5.11 0.74
C LYS A 159 7.31 3.86 0.81
N PHE A 160 8.61 4.03 0.58
CA PHE A 160 9.61 3.02 0.90
C PHE A 160 10.12 3.15 2.34
N GLU A 161 10.10 4.34 2.92
CA GLU A 161 10.59 4.65 4.26
C GLU A 161 9.64 4.11 5.35
N VAL A 162 9.49 2.80 5.38
CA VAL A 162 8.67 2.04 6.33
C VAL A 162 9.60 1.23 7.20
N HIS A 163 9.64 1.57 8.48
CA HIS A 163 10.61 1.09 9.44
C HIS A 163 9.96 0.20 10.49
N LYS A 164 10.67 -0.85 10.90
CA LYS A 164 10.41 -1.57 12.15
C LYS A 164 11.06 -0.81 13.32
N ASP A 165 10.40 -0.75 14.48
CA ASP A 165 10.84 0.08 15.59
C ASP A 165 12.04 -0.39 16.42
N ASP A 166 12.40 -1.68 16.46
CA ASP A 166 13.56 -2.14 17.26
C ASP A 166 14.92 -1.76 16.68
N PHE A 167 15.06 -1.90 15.35
CA PHE A 167 16.32 -1.71 14.63
C PHE A 167 16.23 -0.57 13.62
N GLY A 168 15.04 0.02 13.45
CA GLY A 168 14.81 1.06 12.47
C GLY A 168 14.95 0.58 11.03
N TRP A 169 14.99 -0.72 10.78
CA TRP A 169 15.24 -1.29 9.45
C TRP A 169 14.01 -1.15 8.54
N THR A 170 14.29 -0.93 7.26
CA THR A 170 13.30 -1.01 6.18
C THR A 170 13.46 -2.32 5.41
N PRO A 171 12.47 -2.78 4.63
CA PRO A 171 12.64 -3.95 3.77
C PRO A 171 13.84 -3.87 2.83
N MET A 172 14.22 -2.67 2.38
CA MET A 172 15.41 -2.48 1.55
C MET A 172 16.71 -2.83 2.29
N HIS A 173 16.81 -2.60 3.60
CA HIS A 173 17.98 -3.03 4.38
C HIS A 173 18.10 -4.56 4.39
N PHE A 174 16.99 -5.28 4.51
CA PHE A 174 16.98 -6.74 4.41
C PHE A 174 17.39 -7.21 3.01
N TRP A 175 16.96 -6.55 1.95
CA TRP A 175 17.40 -6.90 0.59
C TRP A 175 18.91 -6.72 0.41
N VAL A 176 19.50 -5.67 1.00
CA VAL A 176 20.96 -5.48 1.02
C VAL A 176 21.66 -6.63 1.74
N MET A 177 21.24 -6.94 2.97
CA MET A 177 21.85 -8.00 3.78
C MET A 177 21.76 -9.38 3.13
N GLN A 178 20.71 -9.62 2.34
CA GLN A 178 20.50 -10.88 1.61
C GLN A 178 21.11 -10.88 0.20
N ASN A 179 21.80 -9.81 -0.20
CA ASN A 179 22.33 -9.61 -1.56
C ASN A 179 21.26 -9.73 -2.67
N ASN A 180 20.02 -9.33 -2.36
CA ASN A 180 18.90 -9.30 -3.31
C ASN A 180 18.98 -8.06 -4.21
N TYR A 181 20.03 -7.98 -5.03
CA TYR A 181 20.30 -6.83 -5.89
C TYR A 181 19.20 -6.57 -6.92
N GLU A 182 18.47 -7.60 -7.34
CA GLU A 182 17.36 -7.47 -8.30
C GLU A 182 16.21 -6.62 -7.72
N LEU A 183 15.78 -6.90 -6.48
CA LEU A 183 14.75 -6.11 -5.79
C LEU A 183 15.23 -4.69 -5.50
N LEU A 184 16.51 -4.54 -5.13
CA LEU A 184 17.10 -3.21 -4.91
C LEU A 184 17.15 -2.39 -6.20
N GLU A 185 17.63 -2.97 -7.30
CA GLU A 185 17.68 -2.28 -8.59
C GLU A 185 16.28 -1.87 -9.05
N LEU A 186 15.30 -2.77 -8.89
CA LEU A 186 13.91 -2.51 -9.21
C LEU A 186 13.35 -1.34 -8.40
N ALA A 187 13.53 -1.35 -7.07
CA ALA A 187 13.07 -0.30 -6.18
C ALA A 187 13.73 1.05 -6.48
N ILE A 188 15.05 1.07 -6.74
CA ILE A 188 15.80 2.28 -7.10
C ILE A 188 15.31 2.86 -8.43
N LYS A 189 15.10 2.02 -9.45
CA LYS A 189 14.48 2.45 -10.72
C LYS A 189 13.06 2.97 -10.51
N GLY A 190 12.34 2.40 -9.53
CA GLY A 190 11.03 2.82 -9.06
C GLY A 190 11.03 4.11 -8.23
N GLY A 191 12.18 4.72 -7.96
CA GLY A 191 12.28 5.99 -7.24
C GLY A 191 12.53 5.86 -5.74
N ALA A 192 12.92 4.68 -5.24
CA ALA A 192 13.38 4.53 -3.87
C ALA A 192 14.60 5.42 -3.58
N ASN A 193 14.67 5.94 -2.35
CA ASN A 193 15.82 6.69 -1.89
C ASN A 193 17.04 5.76 -1.71
N VAL A 194 18.09 5.96 -2.51
CA VAL A 194 19.35 5.19 -2.40
C VAL A 194 20.11 5.47 -1.11
N ASP A 195 19.90 6.65 -0.52
CA ASP A 195 20.51 7.08 0.74
C ASP A 195 19.59 6.77 1.93
N MET A 196 18.66 5.83 1.78
CA MET A 196 17.79 5.39 2.87
C MET A 196 18.63 4.89 4.05
N GLN A 197 18.19 5.28 5.24
CA GLN A 197 18.87 4.96 6.49
C GLN A 197 17.96 4.12 7.39
N THR A 198 18.57 3.42 8.35
CA THR A 198 17.85 2.89 9.49
C THR A 198 17.27 4.05 10.32
N LEU A 199 16.31 3.75 11.21
CA LEU A 199 15.67 4.71 12.10
C LEU A 199 15.80 4.26 13.57
N LEU A 200 17.03 4.24 14.09
CA LEU A 200 17.31 3.88 15.49
C LEU A 200 16.89 5.02 16.44
N ASP A 201 17.23 6.26 16.06
CA ASP A 201 16.68 7.48 16.65
C ASP A 201 16.59 8.54 15.53
N PRO A 202 15.46 9.25 15.36
CA PRO A 202 15.28 10.28 14.32
C PRO A 202 16.35 11.39 14.32
N LYS A 203 17.11 11.55 15.41
CA LYS A 203 18.21 12.52 15.56
C LYS A 203 19.59 11.87 15.67
N SER A 204 19.67 10.55 15.61
CA SER A 204 20.91 9.81 15.79
C SER A 204 21.82 9.91 14.58
N GLU A 205 23.10 10.14 14.82
CA GLU A 205 24.17 10.04 13.82
C GLU A 205 24.54 8.58 13.49
N TYR A 206 24.02 7.61 14.26
CA TYR A 206 24.28 6.18 14.11
C TYR A 206 23.29 5.46 13.19
N ASN A 207 22.40 6.19 12.52
CA ASN A 207 21.53 5.57 11.51
C ASN A 207 22.39 5.10 10.32
N GLU A 208 22.33 3.81 10.01
CA GLU A 208 23.17 3.17 8.99
C GLU A 208 22.46 3.29 7.63
N THR A 209 23.21 3.61 6.57
CA THR A 209 22.64 3.66 5.20
C THR A 209 22.58 2.26 4.59
N LEU A 210 21.78 2.09 3.53
CA LEU A 210 21.85 0.89 2.68
C LEU A 210 23.28 0.57 2.23
N LEU A 211 24.08 1.58 1.86
CA LEU A 211 25.48 1.37 1.47
C LEU A 211 26.35 0.90 2.63
N PHE A 212 26.12 1.43 3.84
CA PHE A 212 26.88 1.02 5.02
C PHE A 212 26.64 -0.45 5.35
N GLU A 213 25.39 -0.91 5.34
CA GLU A 213 25.07 -2.32 5.55
C GLU A 213 25.64 -3.20 4.43
N ALA A 214 25.62 -2.73 3.18
CA ALA A 214 26.17 -3.48 2.03
C ALA A 214 27.68 -3.77 2.15
N VAL A 215 28.46 -2.85 2.73
CA VAL A 215 29.92 -3.03 2.89
C VAL A 215 30.31 -3.77 4.16
N LYS A 216 29.42 -3.84 5.15
CA LYS A 216 29.63 -4.55 6.42
C LYS A 216 29.49 -6.05 6.28
N GLU A 217 28.63 -6.49 5.35
CA GLU A 217 28.36 -7.90 5.06
C GLU A 217 29.33 -8.52 4.01
N ALA A 218 30.24 -7.73 3.42
CA ALA A 218 31.20 -8.15 2.38
C ALA A 218 32.57 -8.57 2.95
#